data_AF-A0A518HTV5-F1
#
_entry.id   AF-A0A518HTV5-F1
#
_cell.length_a   1.000
_cell.length_b   1.000
_cell.length_c   1.000
_cell.angle_alpha   90.00
_cell.angle_beta   90.00
_cell.angle_gamma   90.00
#
_symmetry.space_group_name_H-M   'P 1'
#
loop_
_entity.id
_entity.type
_entity.pdbx_description
1 polymer ?
#
loop_
_entity_poly.entity_id
_entity_poly.type
_entity_poly.pdbx_seq_one_letter_code
_entity_poly.pdbx_strand_id
1 'polypeptide(L)'
;MQRTRHVKRSGFSLLELLAVVTILAVIAAVVVPRISSSKVAAQQEVNKQNMAEINAAVERWYFQKGSYPQLNLSDIAADVNYFPEGIPKNPVDNSSYQLDAATHRVIK
;
A
#
# COMPACT_ATOMS: atom_id res chain seq x y z
N MET A 1 -50.49 -38.04 38.05
CA MET A 1 -50.20 -36.60 38.05
C MET A 1 -48.72 -36.39 37.69
N GLN A 2 -48.41 -35.96 36.47
CA GLN A 2 -47.04 -35.67 36.05
C GLN A 2 -46.87 -34.14 35.93
N ARG A 3 -46.03 -33.53 36.77
CA ARG A 3 -45.66 -32.10 36.69
C ARG A 3 -44.52 -31.96 35.69
N THR A 4 -44.81 -31.42 34.51
CA THR A 4 -43.80 -31.01 33.54
C THR A 4 -43.05 -29.79 34.09
N ARG A 5 -41.75 -29.93 34.37
CA ARG A 5 -40.89 -28.80 34.75
C ARG A 5 -40.56 -27.99 33.49
N HIS A 6 -41.13 -26.80 33.40
CA HIS A 6 -40.76 -25.82 32.38
C HIS A 6 -39.37 -25.26 32.73
N VAL A 7 -38.36 -25.57 31.93
CA VAL A 7 -37.03 -24.94 32.06
C VAL A 7 -37.18 -23.47 31.67
N LYS A 8 -36.96 -22.55 32.61
CA LYS A 8 -36.90 -21.12 32.30
C LYS A 8 -35.68 -20.88 31.43
N ARG A 9 -35.89 -20.43 30.18
CA ARG A 9 -34.80 -19.89 29.36
C ARG A 9 -34.29 -18.60 30.01
N SER A 10 -33.04 -18.57 30.44
CA SER A 10 -32.37 -17.34 30.87
C SER A 10 -32.10 -16.46 29.66
N GLY A 11 -32.57 -15.21 29.70
CA GLY A 11 -32.22 -14.19 28.71
C GLY A 11 -30.83 -13.60 28.99
N PHE A 12 -30.28 -12.92 27.99
CA PHE A 12 -28.99 -12.21 28.08
C PHE A 12 -29.04 -11.12 29.16
N SER A 13 -28.02 -11.02 29.99
CA SER A 13 -27.84 -9.94 30.96
C SER A 13 -27.26 -8.68 30.29
N LEU A 14 -27.68 -7.50 30.77
CA LEU A 14 -27.04 -6.23 30.38
C LEU A 14 -25.53 -6.23 30.68
N LEU A 15 -25.14 -6.92 31.75
CA LEU A 15 -23.73 -7.02 32.14
C LEU A 15 -22.93 -7.89 31.17
N GLU A 16 -23.53 -8.94 30.61
CA GLU A 16 -22.90 -9.78 29.59
C GLU A 16 -22.68 -8.99 28.30
N LEU A 17 -23.68 -8.21 27.87
CA LEU A 17 -23.53 -7.35 26.70
C LEU A 17 -22.47 -6.27 26.93
N LEU A 18 -22.44 -5.66 28.12
CA LEU A 18 -21.44 -4.67 28.51
C LEU A 18 -20.02 -5.25 28.42
N ALA A 19 -19.78 -6.41 29.03
CA ALA A 19 -18.48 -7.06 29.00
C ALA A 19 -18.00 -7.33 27.55
N VAL A 20 -18.89 -7.80 26.68
CA VAL A 20 -18.58 -8.07 25.26
C VAL A 20 -18.19 -6.80 24.52
N VAL A 21 -18.99 -5.73 24.59
CA VAL A 21 -18.67 -4.47 23.89
C VAL A 21 -17.40 -3.82 24.43
N THR A 22 -17.11 -4.00 25.72
CA THR A 22 -15.88 -3.48 26.34
C THR A 22 -14.65 -4.20 25.78
N ILE A 23 -14.70 -5.54 25.69
CA ILE A 23 -13.62 -6.34 25.10
C ILE A 23 -13.42 -5.95 23.62
N LEU A 24 -14.50 -5.80 22.85
CA LEU A 24 -14.42 -5.39 21.45
C LEU A 24 -13.80 -3.99 21.29
N ALA A 25 -14.14 -3.03 22.17
CA ALA A 25 -13.58 -1.69 22.14
C ALA A 25 -12.06 -1.69 22.39
N VAL A 26 -11.59 -2.48 23.36
CA VAL A 26 -10.13 -2.60 23.64
C VAL A 26 -9.39 -3.21 22.46
N ILE A 27 -9.93 -4.29 21.86
CA ILE A 27 -9.30 -4.93 20.69
C ILE A 27 -9.25 -3.95 19.51
N ALA A 28 -10.35 -3.27 19.21
CA ALA A 28 -10.43 -2.30 18.11
C ALA A 28 -9.43 -1.15 18.28
N ALA A 29 -9.29 -0.62 19.51
CA ALA A 29 -8.35 0.45 19.82
C ALA A 29 -6.88 0.09 19.53
N VAL A 30 -6.50 -1.19 19.69
CA VAL A 30 -5.13 -1.66 19.43
C VAL A 30 -4.91 -2.05 17.96
N VAL A 31 -5.91 -2.67 17.31
CA VAL A 31 -5.76 -3.23 15.97
C VAL A 31 -5.77 -2.15 14.87
N VAL A 32 -6.69 -1.18 14.97
CA VAL A 32 -6.87 -0.12 13.95
C VAL A 32 -5.57 0.69 13.66
N PRO A 33 -4.83 1.21 14.65
CA PRO A 33 -3.62 2.00 14.38
C PRO A 33 -2.44 1.16 13.85
N ARG A 34 -2.44 -0.16 14.08
CA ARG A 34 -1.38 -1.06 13.58
C ARG A 34 -1.51 -1.32 12.08
N ILE A 35 -2.73 -1.40 11.56
CA ILE A 35 -2.97 -1.68 10.14
C ILE A 35 -2.65 -0.46 9.28
N SER A 36 -2.93 0.76 9.77
CA SER A 36 -2.67 1.99 9.02
C SER A 36 -1.18 2.28 8.84
N SER A 37 -0.36 2.07 9.87
CA SER A 37 1.09 2.31 9.82
C SER A 37 1.83 1.31 8.91
N SER A 38 1.44 0.03 8.95
CA SER A 38 2.04 -1.00 8.10
C SER A 38 1.79 -0.75 6.61
N LYS A 39 0.62 -0.21 6.23
CA LYS A 39 0.31 0.10 4.84
C LYS A 39 1.20 1.23 4.30
N VAL A 40 1.38 2.30 5.08
CA VAL A 40 2.21 3.45 4.67
C VAL A 40 3.67 3.03 4.52
N ALA A 41 4.20 2.25 5.47
CA ALA A 41 5.56 1.73 5.38
C ALA A 41 5.75 0.85 4.13
N ALA A 42 4.80 -0.05 3.84
CA ALA A 42 4.86 -0.88 2.64
C ALA A 42 4.83 -0.04 1.35
N GLN A 43 3.98 0.99 1.27
CA GLN A 43 3.95 1.91 0.13
C GLN A 43 5.28 2.65 -0.05
N GLN A 44 5.91 3.10 1.03
CA GLN A 44 7.22 3.75 0.96
C GLN A 44 8.33 2.82 0.45
N GLU A 45 8.34 1.55 0.88
CA GLU A 45 9.31 0.57 0.39
C GLU A 45 9.09 0.22 -1.08
N VAL A 46 7.83 0.05 -1.51
CA VAL A 46 7.49 -0.14 -2.93
C VAL A 46 7.91 1.09 -3.75
N ASN A 47 7.70 2.30 -3.23
CA ASN A 47 8.13 3.51 -3.93
C ASN A 47 9.66 3.55 -4.14
N LYS A 48 10.44 3.20 -3.12
CA LYS A 48 11.91 3.12 -3.24
C LYS A 48 12.33 2.07 -4.27
N GLN A 49 11.66 0.92 -4.30
CA GLN A 49 11.93 -0.13 -5.28
C GLN A 49 11.62 0.31 -6.70
N ASN A 50 10.45 0.93 -6.93
CA ASN A 50 10.07 1.49 -8.24
C ASN A 50 11.10 2.52 -8.71
N MET A 51 11.52 3.45 -7.84
CA MET A 51 12.54 4.44 -8.18
C MET A 51 13.88 3.77 -8.57
N ALA A 52 14.30 2.73 -7.85
CA ALA A 52 15.52 2.00 -8.17
C ALA A 52 15.43 1.27 -9.52
N GLU A 53 14.29 0.63 -9.81
CA GLU A 53 14.03 -0.04 -11.08
C GLU A 53 14.04 0.95 -12.26
N ILE A 54 13.38 2.10 -12.10
CA ILE A 54 13.36 3.16 -13.11
C ILE A 54 14.77 3.71 -13.33
N ASN A 55 15.53 3.99 -12.27
CA ASN A 55 16.92 4.43 -12.39
C ASN A 55 17.78 3.41 -13.15
N ALA A 56 17.63 2.11 -12.88
CA ALA A 56 18.35 1.06 -13.60
C ALA A 56 17.93 1.00 -15.08
N ALA A 57 16.65 1.21 -15.40
CA ALA A 57 16.17 1.29 -16.78
C ALA A 57 16.73 2.51 -17.51
N VAL A 58 16.78 3.67 -16.85
CA VAL A 58 17.37 4.91 -17.36
C VAL A 58 18.86 4.75 -17.65
N GLU A 59 19.61 4.08 -16.76
CA GLU A 59 21.02 3.77 -16.99
C GLU A 59 21.19 2.86 -18.23
N ARG A 60 20.39 1.79 -18.35
CA ARG A 60 20.40 0.92 -19.55
C ARG A 60 20.07 1.71 -20.83
N TRP A 61 19.11 2.63 -20.75
CA TRP A 61 18.75 3.49 -21.87
C TRP A 61 19.91 4.36 -22.31
N TYR A 62 20.61 5.00 -21.36
CA TYR A 62 21.81 5.78 -21.65
C TYR A 62 22.90 4.93 -22.31
N PHE A 63 23.14 3.71 -21.82
CA PHE A 63 24.12 2.80 -22.42
C PHE A 63 23.78 2.41 -23.87
N GLN A 64 22.50 2.27 -24.21
CA GLN A 64 22.08 1.84 -25.56
C GLN A 64 21.91 3.00 -26.54
N LYS A 65 21.34 4.13 -26.09
CA LYS A 65 20.98 5.25 -26.96
C LYS A 65 21.96 6.42 -26.88
N GLY A 66 22.86 6.43 -25.90
CA GLY A 66 23.87 7.47 -25.71
C GLY A 66 23.33 8.79 -25.15
N SER A 67 22.03 8.87 -24.84
CA SER A 67 21.37 10.03 -24.24
C SER A 67 20.43 9.58 -23.13
N TYR A 68 20.17 10.46 -22.16
CA TYR A 68 19.14 10.21 -21.16
C TYR A 68 17.73 10.31 -21.77
N PRO A 69 16.75 9.59 -21.19
CA PRO A 69 15.36 9.75 -21.59
C PRO A 69 14.81 11.11 -21.16
N GLN A 70 13.62 11.46 -21.65
CA GLN A 70 12.96 12.72 -21.30
C GLN A 70 12.69 12.81 -19.79
N LEU A 71 12.65 14.03 -19.24
CA LEU A 71 12.48 14.25 -17.80
C LEU A 71 11.16 13.68 -17.25
N ASN A 72 10.12 13.66 -18.08
CA ASN A 72 8.81 13.06 -17.79
C ASN A 72 8.73 11.56 -18.13
N LEU A 73 9.85 10.95 -18.54
CA LEU A 73 9.99 9.53 -18.88
C LEU A 73 9.06 9.04 -20.01
N SER A 74 8.48 9.93 -20.82
CA SER A 74 7.47 9.54 -21.81
C SER A 74 8.01 8.67 -22.94
N ASP A 75 9.28 8.85 -23.30
CA ASP A 75 9.98 8.09 -24.34
C ASP A 75 10.32 6.68 -23.87
N ILE A 76 10.91 6.54 -22.68
CA ILE A 76 11.22 5.23 -22.10
C ILE A 76 9.95 4.47 -21.70
N ALA A 77 8.88 5.16 -21.29
CA ALA A 77 7.58 4.55 -21.00
C ALA A 77 6.89 3.97 -22.25
N ALA A 78 7.15 4.53 -23.44
CA ALA A 78 6.59 4.04 -24.70
C ALA A 78 7.38 2.83 -25.27
N ASP A 79 8.60 2.60 -24.79
CA ASP A 79 9.47 1.53 -25.26
C ASP A 79 9.20 0.24 -24.46
N VAL A 80 8.52 -0.72 -25.09
CA VAL A 80 8.13 -2.01 -24.50
C VAL A 80 9.32 -2.85 -24.04
N ASN A 81 10.53 -2.57 -24.51
CA ASN A 81 11.74 -3.27 -24.06
C ASN A 81 12.18 -2.84 -22.66
N TYR A 82 11.75 -1.67 -22.20
CA TYR A 82 12.06 -1.14 -20.88
C TYR A 82 10.90 -1.33 -19.92
N PHE A 83 9.68 -0.98 -20.37
CA PHE A 83 8.47 -1.06 -19.57
C PHE A 83 7.30 -1.64 -20.39
N PRO A 84 7.16 -2.98 -20.46
CA PRO A 84 6.11 -3.62 -21.25
C PRO A 84 4.69 -3.29 -20.76
N GLU A 85 4.54 -3.04 -19.46
CA GLU A 85 3.27 -2.64 -18.82
C GLU A 85 3.17 -1.13 -18.55
N GLY A 86 4.16 -0.36 -19.02
CA GLY A 86 4.33 1.06 -18.66
C GLY A 86 5.00 1.25 -17.29
N ILE A 87 5.35 2.50 -17.00
CA ILE A 87 6.02 2.86 -15.74
C ILE A 87 4.99 2.80 -14.60
N PRO A 88 5.30 2.13 -13.47
CA PRO A 88 4.42 2.11 -12.32
C PRO A 88 4.18 3.52 -11.78
N LYS A 89 3.05 3.74 -11.09
CA LYS A 89 2.79 4.99 -10.39
C LYS A 89 3.30 4.94 -8.96
N ASN A 90 3.53 6.12 -8.39
CA ASN A 90 3.91 6.23 -6.99
C ASN A 90 2.79 5.66 -6.09
N PRO A 91 3.05 4.64 -5.26
CA PRO A 91 2.02 3.96 -4.46
C PRO A 91 1.50 4.79 -3.27
N VAL A 92 2.14 5.93 -2.97
CA VAL A 92 1.76 6.83 -1.87
C VAL A 92 0.72 7.86 -2.34
N ASP A 93 0.95 8.50 -3.49
CA ASP A 93 0.15 9.63 -3.97
C ASP A 93 -0.39 9.48 -5.40
N ASN A 94 -0.11 8.36 -6.07
CA ASN A 94 -0.46 8.08 -7.47
C ASN A 94 0.14 9.06 -8.50
N SER A 95 1.17 9.82 -8.12
CA SER A 95 1.90 10.67 -9.05
C SER A 95 2.76 9.86 -10.03
N SER A 96 3.09 10.47 -11.16
CA SER A 96 4.01 9.89 -12.16
C SER A 96 5.45 10.23 -11.82
N TYR A 97 6.35 9.30 -12.13
CA TYR A 97 7.76 9.51 -11.85
C TYR A 97 8.41 10.55 -12.77
N GLN A 98 9.41 11.27 -12.26
CA GLN A 98 10.19 12.25 -13.04
C GLN A 98 11.68 12.18 -12.74
N LEU A 99 12.49 12.48 -13.75
CA LEU A 99 13.93 12.66 -13.59
C LEU A 99 14.27 14.10 -13.25
N ASP A 100 15.25 14.25 -12.37
CA ASP A 100 15.92 15.50 -12.11
C ASP A 100 16.82 15.92 -13.28
N ALA A 101 16.73 17.19 -13.68
CA ALA A 101 17.43 17.71 -14.85
C ALA A 101 18.96 17.77 -14.68
N ALA A 102 19.48 17.79 -13.46
CA ALA A 102 20.91 17.85 -13.19
C ALA A 102 21.51 16.47 -12.93
N THR A 103 20.83 15.65 -12.13
CA THR A 103 21.34 14.35 -11.67
C THR A 103 20.86 13.18 -12.51
N HIS A 104 19.84 13.36 -13.35
CA HIS A 104 19.19 12.29 -14.14
C HIS A 104 18.70 11.12 -13.28
N ARG A 105 18.41 11.40 -11.99
CA ARG A 105 17.85 10.45 -11.03
C ARG A 105 16.38 10.73 -10.81
N VAL A 106 15.62 9.69 -10.48
CA VAL A 106 14.19 9.79 -10.14
C VAL A 106 14.00 10.58 -8.84
N ILE A 107 13.09 11.56 -8.83
CA ILE A 107 12.85 12.48 -7.68
C ILE A 107 11.43 12.51 -7.13
N LYS A 108 10.46 12.06 -7.92
CA LYS A 108 9.04 11.98 -7.58
C LYS A 108 8.51 10.72 -8.18
#